data_AF-A0A9P8FB64-F1
#
_entry.id   AF-A0A9P8FB64-F1
#
_cell.length_a   1.000
_cell.length_b   1.000
_cell.length_c   1.000
_cell.angle_alpha   90.00
_cell.angle_beta   90.00
_cell.angle_gamma   90.00
#
_symmetry.space_group_name_H-M   'P 1'
#
loop_
_entity.id
_entity.type
_entity.pdbx_description
1 polymer ?
#
loop_
_entity_poly.entity_id
_entity_poly.type
_entity_poly.pdbx_seq_one_letter_code
_entity_poly.pdbx_strand_id
1 'polypeptide(L)'
;MSHLTGDPKRHDLSSFKESLSGSCLCGSITVTINDNELFTKPRGHLCHCANCRKVSGSVVSANLIMEEEKVEIKDRDGTLKVYEDKATNSGNPVYRYFCAVDGNPVMSKVDALPGKAIIKLGMMPVIPTPEMESFALHKHTWFKKPEGVVSYKILRTGELMDDE
;
A
#
# COMPACT_ATOMS: atom_id res chain seq x y z
N MET A 1 6.54 7.22 30.96
CA MET A 1 6.63 7.66 29.55
C MET A 1 5.49 6.98 28.81
N SER A 2 4.52 7.74 28.30
CA SER A 2 3.41 7.21 27.53
C SER A 2 3.96 6.34 26.40
N HIS A 3 3.46 5.13 26.30
CA HIS A 3 3.80 4.17 25.26
C HIS A 3 3.62 4.88 23.90
N LEU A 4 4.71 5.23 23.21
CA LEU A 4 4.62 5.79 21.86
C LEU A 4 3.84 4.77 21.02
N THR A 5 2.65 5.15 20.55
CA THR A 5 1.84 4.34 19.65
C THR A 5 2.53 4.27 18.30
N GLY A 6 2.67 3.07 17.72
CA GLY A 6 3.12 2.91 16.34
C GLY A 6 4.61 2.65 16.11
N ASP A 7 5.31 1.95 17.02
CA ASP A 7 6.64 1.39 16.74
C ASP A 7 6.49 0.00 16.07
N PRO A 8 6.77 -0.15 14.75
CA PRO A 8 6.57 -1.41 14.04
C PRO A 8 7.43 -2.55 14.60
N LYS A 9 8.53 -2.23 15.31
CA LYS A 9 9.46 -3.20 15.88
C LYS A 9 8.90 -3.92 17.11
N ARG A 10 7.81 -3.41 17.70
CA ARG A 10 7.16 -4.02 18.88
C ARG A 10 6.18 -5.12 18.50
N HIS A 11 5.89 -5.28 17.22
CA HIS A 11 4.97 -6.30 16.76
C HIS A 11 5.71 -7.62 16.51
N ASP A 12 5.28 -8.68 17.20
CA ASP A 12 5.70 -10.04 16.89
C ASP A 12 5.04 -10.49 15.58
N LEU A 13 5.84 -10.67 14.52
CA LEU A 13 5.32 -11.05 13.21
C LEU A 13 4.60 -12.40 13.22
N SER A 14 4.94 -13.29 14.17
CA SER A 14 4.27 -14.58 14.31
C SER A 14 2.81 -14.43 14.80
N SER A 15 2.45 -13.29 15.39
CA SER A 15 1.08 -12.97 15.80
C SER A 15 0.14 -12.67 14.63
N PHE A 16 0.67 -12.43 13.42
CA PHE A 16 -0.11 -12.18 12.19
C PHE A 16 -0.16 -13.39 11.26
N LYS A 17 -0.08 -14.60 11.82
CA LYS A 17 -0.05 -15.84 11.03
C LYS A 17 -1.33 -16.08 10.22
N GLU A 18 -2.45 -15.49 10.63
CA GLU A 18 -3.75 -15.66 9.96
C GLU A 18 -4.20 -14.37 9.28
N SER A 19 -4.05 -13.23 9.98
CA SER A 19 -4.47 -11.95 9.46
C SER A 19 -3.67 -10.78 10.03
N LEU A 20 -3.73 -9.65 9.32
CA LEU A 20 -3.20 -8.36 9.73
C LEU A 20 -4.30 -7.31 9.59
N SER A 21 -4.58 -6.58 10.68
CA SER A 21 -5.56 -5.50 10.67
C SER A 21 -4.91 -4.14 10.92
N GLY A 22 -5.42 -3.14 10.22
CA GLY A 22 -5.10 -1.72 10.41
C GLY A 22 -6.36 -0.88 10.30
N SER A 23 -6.29 0.37 10.73
CA SER A 23 -7.41 1.30 10.67
C SER A 23 -6.99 2.66 10.15
N CYS A 24 -7.92 3.40 9.53
CA CYS A 24 -7.70 4.81 9.29
C CYS A 24 -7.48 5.57 10.61
N LEU A 25 -6.96 6.79 10.52
CA LEU A 25 -6.55 7.59 11.67
C LEU A 25 -7.72 7.90 12.62
N CYS A 26 -8.92 8.12 12.09
CA CYS A 26 -10.14 8.35 12.88
C CYS A 26 -10.79 7.05 13.40
N GLY A 27 -10.32 5.88 12.94
CA GLY A 27 -10.82 4.57 13.35
C GLY A 27 -12.17 4.15 12.77
N SER A 28 -12.79 4.92 11.86
CA SER A 28 -14.05 4.52 11.21
C SER A 28 -13.86 3.29 10.32
N ILE A 29 -12.76 3.24 9.58
CA ILE A 29 -12.46 2.19 8.61
C ILE A 29 -11.41 1.27 9.19
N THR A 30 -11.73 -0.02 9.27
CA THR A 30 -10.80 -1.11 9.58
C THR A 30 -10.64 -1.99 8.34
N VAL A 31 -9.39 -2.29 8.00
CA VAL A 31 -9.04 -3.22 6.92
C VAL A 31 -8.34 -4.42 7.54
N THR A 32 -8.82 -5.62 7.24
CA THR A 32 -8.20 -6.90 7.62
C THR A 32 -7.73 -7.63 6.38
N ILE A 33 -6.46 -8.01 6.36
CA ILE A 33 -5.81 -8.81 5.33
C ILE A 33 -5.71 -10.25 5.86
N ASN A 34 -6.33 -11.21 5.18
CA ASN A 34 -6.30 -12.63 5.53
C ASN A 34 -5.28 -13.36 4.64
N ASP A 35 -4.03 -13.46 5.12
CA ASP A 35 -2.94 -14.06 4.35
C ASP A 35 -1.83 -14.63 5.26
N ASN A 36 -1.74 -15.95 5.33
CA ASN A 36 -0.76 -16.67 6.14
C ASN A 36 0.67 -16.62 5.60
N GLU A 37 0.88 -16.12 4.38
CA GLU A 37 2.19 -15.92 3.77
C GLU A 37 2.60 -14.44 3.72
N LEU A 38 1.91 -13.56 4.46
CA LEU A 38 2.16 -12.13 4.37
C LEU A 38 3.58 -11.74 4.82
N PHE A 39 4.11 -12.43 5.83
CA PHE A 39 5.43 -12.16 6.41
C PHE A 39 6.46 -13.29 6.20
N THR A 40 6.12 -14.33 5.43
CA THR A 40 7.04 -15.45 5.16
C THR A 40 7.97 -15.20 3.96
N LYS A 41 7.66 -14.18 3.15
CA LYS A 41 8.42 -13.74 1.97
C LYS A 41 8.22 -12.23 1.77
N PRO A 42 9.05 -11.55 0.96
CA PRO A 42 8.77 -10.17 0.56
C PRO A 42 7.38 -10.07 -0.09
N ARG A 43 6.62 -9.04 0.26
CA ARG A 43 5.25 -8.81 -0.20
C ARG A 43 4.96 -7.33 -0.34
N GLY A 44 4.12 -7.00 -1.32
CA GLY A 44 3.71 -5.64 -1.57
C GLY A 44 4.76 -4.86 -2.37
N HIS A 45 4.42 -3.63 -2.73
CA HIS A 45 5.22 -2.81 -3.62
C HIS A 45 5.25 -1.34 -3.23
N LEU A 46 6.34 -0.70 -3.61
CA LEU A 46 6.52 0.73 -3.54
C LEU A 46 6.22 1.38 -4.90
N CYS A 47 5.48 2.48 -4.89
CA CYS A 47 5.21 3.26 -6.11
C CYS A 47 5.62 4.71 -5.91
N HIS A 48 6.53 5.18 -6.76
CA HIS A 48 7.13 6.52 -6.71
C HIS A 48 6.47 7.53 -7.65
N CYS A 49 5.41 7.13 -8.38
CA CYS A 49 4.71 8.04 -9.28
C CYS A 49 4.12 9.23 -8.51
N ALA A 50 3.96 10.37 -9.19
CA ALA A 50 3.50 11.60 -8.55
C ALA A 50 2.14 11.44 -7.85
N ASN A 51 1.19 10.71 -8.44
CA ASN A 51 -0.13 10.53 -7.86
C ASN A 51 -0.10 9.63 -6.62
N CYS A 52 0.73 8.58 -6.63
CA CYS A 52 0.93 7.74 -5.46
C CYS A 52 1.56 8.51 -4.30
N ARG A 53 2.55 9.38 -4.57
CA ARG A 53 3.13 10.28 -3.56
C ARG A 53 2.10 11.28 -2.99
N LYS A 54 1.31 11.90 -3.87
CA LYS A 54 0.23 12.83 -3.46
C LYS A 54 -0.80 12.15 -2.56
N VAL A 55 -1.23 10.95 -2.92
CA VAL A 55 -2.26 10.19 -2.20
C VAL A 55 -1.74 9.68 -0.86
N SER A 56 -0.47 9.25 -0.78
CA SER A 56 0.12 8.81 0.49
C SER A 56 0.57 9.96 1.39
N GLY A 57 0.64 11.20 0.86
CA GLY A 57 1.26 12.32 1.56
C GLY A 57 2.74 12.09 1.86
N SER A 58 3.40 11.16 1.17
CA SER A 58 4.77 10.70 1.44
C SER A 58 5.60 10.66 0.16
N VAL A 59 6.91 10.44 0.30
CA VAL A 59 7.84 10.31 -0.83
C VAL A 59 7.62 9.04 -1.65
N VAL A 60 6.83 8.10 -1.14
CA VAL A 60 6.43 6.87 -1.81
C VAL A 60 5.06 6.41 -1.28
N SER A 61 4.34 5.59 -2.04
CA SER A 61 3.19 4.83 -1.53
C SER A 61 3.57 3.36 -1.37
N ALA A 62 3.37 2.81 -0.17
CA ALA A 62 3.44 1.37 0.07
C ALA A 62 2.06 0.73 -0.17
N ASN A 63 2.04 -0.33 -0.97
CA ASN A 63 0.82 -0.94 -1.49
C ASN A 63 0.91 -2.47 -1.46
N LEU A 64 -0.23 -3.16 -1.37
CA LEU A 64 -0.30 -4.62 -1.51
C LEU A 64 -1.40 -4.96 -2.52
N ILE A 65 -1.05 -5.74 -3.54
CA ILE A 65 -2.04 -6.28 -4.48
C ILE A 65 -2.48 -7.63 -3.95
N MET A 66 -3.78 -7.85 -3.79
CA MET A 66 -4.32 -9.13 -3.36
C MET A 66 -5.75 -9.36 -3.84
N GLU A 67 -6.21 -10.61 -3.80
CA GLU A 67 -7.60 -10.96 -4.10
C GLU A 67 -8.55 -10.26 -3.13
N GLU A 68 -9.67 -9.75 -3.64
CA GLU A 68 -10.69 -9.08 -2.82
C GLU A 68 -11.26 -10.00 -1.74
N GLU A 69 -11.37 -11.30 -1.99
CA GLU A 69 -11.84 -12.30 -1.01
C GLU A 69 -10.94 -12.43 0.22
N LYS A 70 -9.66 -12.01 0.12
CA LYS A 70 -8.71 -12.01 1.24
C LYS A 70 -8.71 -10.69 2.01
N VAL A 71 -9.58 -9.75 1.65
CA VAL A 71 -9.66 -8.42 2.30
C VAL A 71 -11.05 -8.20 2.86
N GLU A 72 -11.10 -7.93 4.16
CA GLU A 72 -12.32 -7.43 4.81
C GLU A 72 -12.18 -5.94 5.08
N ILE A 73 -13.14 -5.13 4.63
CA ILE A 73 -13.22 -3.71 4.95
C ILE A 73 -14.50 -3.47 5.76
N LYS A 74 -14.34 -2.99 6.99
CA LYS A 74 -15.43 -2.56 7.86
C LYS A 74 -15.38 -1.04 7.98
N ASP A 75 -16.45 -0.37 7.57
CA ASP A 75 -16.60 1.08 7.67
C ASP A 75 -17.77 1.39 8.60
N ARG A 76 -17.45 1.62 9.87
CA ARG A 76 -18.44 1.79 10.94
C ARG A 76 -19.37 2.98 10.68
N ASP A 77 -18.81 4.09 10.20
CA ASP A 77 -19.51 5.36 10.08
C ASP A 77 -19.82 5.75 8.61
N GLY A 78 -19.61 4.84 7.65
CA GLY A 78 -19.93 5.08 6.23
C GLY A 78 -19.07 6.17 5.57
N THR A 79 -17.82 6.28 5.99
CA THR A 79 -16.88 7.34 5.60
C THR A 79 -16.07 7.04 4.34
N LEU A 80 -16.11 5.80 3.83
CA LEU A 80 -15.37 5.39 2.64
C LEU A 80 -15.92 6.11 1.39
N LYS A 81 -15.05 6.88 0.73
CA LYS A 81 -15.33 7.57 -0.53
C LYS A 81 -14.35 7.14 -1.60
N VAL A 82 -14.69 7.40 -2.85
CA VAL A 82 -13.88 7.08 -4.02
C VAL A 82 -13.58 8.34 -4.82
N TYR A 83 -12.33 8.45 -5.27
CA TYR A 83 -11.89 9.43 -6.25
C TYR A 83 -11.41 8.71 -7.51
N GLU A 84 -11.94 9.10 -8.66
CA GLU A 84 -11.53 8.57 -9.96
C GLU A 84 -10.30 9.35 -10.47
N ASP A 85 -9.11 8.78 -10.29
CA ASP A 85 -7.86 9.37 -10.77
C ASP A 85 -7.63 9.01 -12.24
N LYS A 86 -7.81 10.00 -13.12
CA LYS A 86 -7.62 9.86 -14.58
C LYS A 86 -6.23 10.22 -15.06
N ALA A 87 -5.39 10.83 -14.21
CA ALA A 87 -4.07 11.33 -14.59
C ALA A 87 -3.02 10.22 -14.48
N THR A 88 -3.20 9.14 -15.22
CA THR A 88 -2.40 7.91 -15.11
C THR A 88 -1.54 7.68 -16.36
N ASN A 89 -0.39 7.01 -16.20
CA ASN A 89 0.47 6.66 -17.32
C ASN A 89 -0.17 5.61 -18.26
N SER A 90 -1.10 4.79 -17.75
CA SER A 90 -1.77 3.76 -18.54
C SER A 90 -2.92 4.28 -19.38
N GLY A 91 -3.37 5.52 -19.18
CA GLY A 91 -4.59 6.07 -19.79
C GLY A 91 -5.90 5.55 -19.16
N ASN A 92 -5.83 4.51 -18.31
CA ASN A 92 -6.98 3.96 -17.60
C ASN A 92 -7.07 4.57 -16.18
N PRO A 93 -8.29 4.83 -15.66
CA PRO A 93 -8.44 5.41 -14.34
C PRO A 93 -7.98 4.46 -13.23
N VAL A 94 -7.53 5.04 -12.12
CA VAL A 94 -7.35 4.36 -10.84
C VAL A 94 -8.44 4.84 -9.89
N TYR A 95 -9.28 3.93 -9.41
CA TYR A 95 -10.32 4.24 -8.43
C TYR A 95 -9.70 4.21 -7.04
N ARG A 96 -9.52 5.37 -6.40
CA ARG A 96 -8.84 5.53 -5.12
C ARG A 96 -9.85 5.67 -4.01
N TYR A 97 -9.88 4.71 -3.10
CA TYR A 97 -10.78 4.71 -1.95
C TYR A 97 -10.06 5.28 -0.74
N PHE A 98 -10.72 6.17 0.00
CA PHE A 98 -10.16 6.87 1.15
C PHE A 98 -11.24 7.20 2.19
N CYS A 99 -10.83 7.45 3.43
CA CYS A 99 -11.74 7.93 4.47
C CYS A 99 -12.02 9.43 4.29
N ALA A 100 -13.28 9.83 4.21
CA ALA A 100 -13.67 11.22 4.07
C ALA A 100 -13.41 12.09 5.31
N VAL A 101 -13.17 11.47 6.48
CA VAL A 101 -12.97 12.19 7.75
C VAL A 101 -11.52 12.61 7.94
N ASP A 102 -10.58 11.71 7.66
CA ASP A 102 -9.14 11.94 7.92
C ASP A 102 -8.27 11.92 6.65
N GLY A 103 -8.87 11.64 5.48
CA GLY A 103 -8.17 11.57 4.19
C GLY A 103 -7.31 10.32 4.01
N ASN A 104 -7.27 9.40 4.97
CA ASN A 104 -6.40 8.24 4.92
C ASN A 104 -6.74 7.35 3.71
N PRO A 105 -5.76 7.02 2.85
CA PRO A 105 -6.00 6.18 1.68
C PRO A 105 -6.21 4.73 2.12
N VAL A 106 -7.25 4.07 1.60
CA VAL A 106 -7.68 2.72 2.02
C VAL A 106 -7.26 1.66 1.02
N MET A 107 -7.76 1.78 -0.21
CA MET A 107 -7.43 0.86 -1.29
C MET A 107 -7.47 1.57 -2.64
N SER A 108 -7.02 0.89 -3.68
CA SER A 108 -7.29 1.30 -5.06
C SER A 108 -7.77 0.10 -5.87
N LYS A 109 -8.62 0.36 -6.86
CA LYS A 109 -9.00 -0.62 -7.88
C LYS A 109 -8.59 -0.10 -9.25
N VAL A 110 -8.25 -1.04 -10.14
CA VAL A 110 -7.91 -0.77 -11.53
C VAL A 110 -8.52 -1.87 -12.39
N ASP A 111 -9.05 -1.51 -13.56
CA ASP A 111 -9.73 -2.47 -14.44
C ASP A 111 -8.80 -3.56 -14.96
N ALA A 112 -7.49 -3.28 -15.04
CA ALA A 112 -6.46 -4.23 -15.44
C ALA A 112 -6.20 -5.35 -14.41
N LEU A 113 -6.75 -5.25 -13.18
CA LEU A 113 -6.60 -6.25 -12.13
C LEU A 113 -7.99 -6.67 -11.59
N PRO A 114 -8.84 -7.32 -12.42
CA PRO A 114 -10.16 -7.74 -12.00
C PRO A 114 -10.08 -8.73 -10.83
N GLY A 115 -10.98 -8.58 -9.86
CA GLY A 115 -11.01 -9.41 -8.64
C GLY A 115 -9.92 -9.11 -7.61
N LYS A 116 -9.09 -8.08 -7.83
CA LYS A 116 -8.02 -7.69 -6.92
C LYS A 116 -8.19 -6.26 -6.40
N ALA A 117 -7.75 -6.05 -5.17
CA ALA A 117 -7.60 -4.74 -4.58
C ALA A 117 -6.12 -4.39 -4.38
N ILE A 118 -5.81 -3.09 -4.46
CA ILE A 118 -4.50 -2.52 -4.12
C ILE A 118 -4.62 -1.84 -2.75
N ILE A 119 -4.35 -2.59 -1.68
CA ILE A 119 -4.48 -2.12 -0.30
C ILE A 119 -3.34 -1.16 0.04
N LYS A 120 -3.66 -0.08 0.75
CA LYS A 120 -2.70 0.93 1.20
C LYS A 120 -2.13 0.52 2.54
N LEU A 121 -0.84 0.21 2.56
CA LEU A 121 -0.20 -0.40 3.73
C LEU A 121 0.14 0.61 4.84
N GLY A 122 0.06 1.92 4.57
CA GLY A 122 0.43 2.96 5.54
C GLY A 122 -0.42 2.99 6.82
N MET A 123 -1.60 2.38 6.82
CA MET A 123 -2.47 2.26 8.00
C MET A 123 -2.21 1.01 8.85
N MET A 124 -1.36 0.10 8.37
CA MET A 124 -1.07 -1.14 9.06
C MET A 124 -0.03 -0.90 10.17
N PRO A 125 -0.12 -1.61 11.30
CA PRO A 125 0.80 -1.43 12.42
C PRO A 125 2.24 -1.83 12.06
N VAL A 126 2.40 -2.80 11.16
CA VAL A 126 3.65 -3.25 10.57
C VAL A 126 3.38 -3.72 9.15
N ILE A 127 4.36 -3.59 8.26
CA ILE A 127 4.23 -3.97 6.85
C ILE A 127 5.38 -4.92 6.48
N PRO A 128 5.15 -5.89 5.57
CA PRO A 128 6.22 -6.75 5.09
C PRO A 128 7.24 -5.96 4.27
N THR A 129 8.46 -6.49 4.15
CA THR A 129 9.46 -5.96 3.21
C THR A 129 8.87 -6.02 1.79
N PRO A 130 8.87 -4.92 1.02
CA PRO A 130 8.33 -4.90 -0.32
C PRO A 130 9.12 -5.82 -1.25
N GLU A 131 8.44 -6.43 -2.22
CA GLU A 131 9.07 -7.29 -3.23
C GLU A 131 9.69 -6.46 -4.37
N MET A 132 9.11 -5.30 -4.66
CA MET A 132 9.50 -4.45 -5.78
C MET A 132 9.13 -2.99 -5.58
N GLU A 133 9.75 -2.14 -6.40
CA GLU A 133 9.37 -0.74 -6.59
C GLU A 133 9.13 -0.42 -8.07
N SER A 134 8.18 0.46 -8.33
CA SER A 134 7.79 0.94 -9.65
C SER A 134 7.91 2.47 -9.73
N PHE A 135 8.02 2.99 -10.95
CA PHE A 135 8.41 4.39 -11.19
C PHE A 135 9.73 4.75 -10.51
N ALA A 136 10.68 3.80 -10.45
CA ALA A 136 11.96 3.98 -9.77
C ALA A 136 12.79 5.14 -10.36
N LEU A 137 12.60 5.48 -11.64
CA LEU A 137 13.20 6.69 -12.26
C LEU A 137 12.74 7.99 -11.60
N HIS A 138 11.61 7.98 -10.90
CA HIS A 138 11.04 9.15 -10.22
C HIS A 138 11.39 9.18 -8.73
N LYS A 139 12.26 8.29 -8.25
CA LYS A 139 12.78 8.35 -6.88
C LYS A 139 13.45 9.69 -6.64
N HIS A 140 13.28 10.21 -5.43
CA HIS A 140 14.11 11.33 -4.98
C HIS A 140 15.57 10.86 -4.90
N THR A 141 16.51 11.73 -5.26
CA THR A 141 17.95 11.39 -5.31
C THR A 141 18.54 10.92 -3.99
N TRP A 142 17.91 11.30 -2.87
CA TRP A 142 18.30 10.89 -1.52
C TRP A 142 17.56 9.64 -1.01
N PHE A 143 16.55 9.14 -1.74
CA PHE A 143 15.78 7.97 -1.32
C PHE A 143 16.55 6.69 -1.61
N LYS A 144 16.96 5.98 -0.56
CA LYS A 144 17.66 4.71 -0.66
C LYS A 144 16.68 3.55 -0.78
N LYS A 145 16.88 2.72 -1.80
CA LYS A 145 16.12 1.49 -2.01
C LYS A 145 16.34 0.52 -0.83
N PRO A 146 15.29 -0.17 -0.32
CA PRO A 146 15.50 -1.26 0.63
C PRO A 146 16.26 -2.43 -0.02
N GLU A 147 17.02 -3.16 0.78
CA GLU A 147 17.77 -4.33 0.31
C GLU A 147 16.85 -5.41 -0.26
N GLY A 148 17.27 -6.09 -1.34
CA GLY A 148 16.52 -7.17 -1.97
C GLY A 148 15.30 -6.73 -2.79
N VAL A 149 14.99 -5.44 -2.86
CA VAL A 149 13.86 -4.92 -3.65
C VAL A 149 14.24 -4.80 -5.12
N VAL A 150 13.42 -5.38 -6.00
CA VAL A 150 13.56 -5.26 -7.46
C VAL A 150 13.03 -3.90 -7.91
N SER A 151 13.81 -3.16 -8.70
CA SER A 151 13.41 -1.83 -9.19
C SER A 151 13.01 -1.88 -10.65
N TYR A 152 11.80 -1.42 -10.96
CA TYR A 152 11.35 -1.22 -12.32
C TYR A 152 11.35 0.27 -12.65
N LYS A 153 11.84 0.64 -13.84
CA LYS A 153 11.97 2.02 -14.29
C LYS A 153 10.64 2.77 -14.15
N ILE A 154 9.57 2.21 -14.71
CA ILE A 154 8.21 2.80 -14.72
C ILE A 154 7.15 1.76 -14.33
N LEU A 155 6.84 0.83 -15.23
CA LEU A 155 5.77 -0.15 -15.04
C LEU A 155 6.27 -1.37 -14.29
N ARG A 156 5.42 -1.91 -13.40
CA ARG A 156 5.63 -3.24 -12.81
C ARG A 156 5.77 -4.28 -13.93
N THR A 157 6.65 -5.26 -13.75
CA THR A 157 7.01 -6.29 -14.75
C THR A 157 7.48 -5.73 -16.10
N GLY A 158 7.90 -4.46 -16.12
CA GLY A 158 8.49 -3.81 -17.30
C GLY A 158 10.02 -3.86 -17.26
N GLU A 159 10.65 -2.83 -17.81
CA GLU A 159 12.11 -2.67 -17.80
C GLU A 159 12.65 -2.47 -16.37
N LEU A 160 13.69 -3.23 -16.04
CA LEU A 160 14.41 -3.10 -14.78
C LEU A 160 15.26 -1.83 -14.77
N MET A 161 15.46 -1.26 -13.58
CA MET A 161 16.57 -0.31 -13.37
C MET A 161 17.88 -1.07 -13.50
N ASP A 162 18.88 -0.41 -14.07
CA ASP A 162 20.25 -0.92 -13.98
C ASP A 162 20.67 -0.95 -12.50
N ASP A 163 21.41 -1.98 -12.10
CA ASP A 163 21.94 -2.08 -10.74
C ASP A 163 23.01 -1.00 -10.56
N GLU A 164 22.74 0.01 -9.72
CA GLU A 164 23.74 0.96 -9.19
C GLU A 164 24.46 0.39 -7.97
#